data_AF-A0A1J3CY54-F1
#
_entry.id   AF-A0A1J3CY54-F1
#
_cell.length_a   1.000
_cell.length_b   1.000
_cell.length_c   1.000
_cell.angle_alpha   90.00
_cell.angle_beta   90.00
_cell.angle_gamma   90.00
#
_symmetry.space_group_name_H-M   'P 1'
#
loop_
_entity.id
_entity.type
_entity.pdbx_description
1 polymer ?
#
loop_
_entity_poly.entity_id
_entity_poly.type
_entity_poly.pdbx_seq_one_letter_code
_entity_poly.pdbx_strand_id
1 'polypeptide(L)'
;NRKRLKGRTGKDDCHTALSTLYNVLLTSCKVMSPFTPFFTETLYQNLRKVCEGSEESIHYCSFPQEEGTRRERIEESVARMMKIIDLARNVRNNHELPLKTPLKEMIVVHPDAEFLDDITGKLKQYLLEELNVRSLVPCNDTLKYATLKAEPNFSELRKRQGKSIGLVAAEVKKMSQQDILRFEKDKKITIANDEEPLGQAHIKIVRVFKRPDGLKDTEVDAAGDGDVLVILDLRADESLKNEGVAREIVNRIQKLRKLSGLEPTDVVEVYFESLDEDESVSQQVVYSQEQYIRDSIGSPLLLSCLMPPHAVVIADEIFRDVAKLSYKISLAREALKFNEEAILALYSGDVKFASGLQTYLLSRDHSNLKSEFQAGDGKITVSCIEKLPAVTVVLGEHLHVTVGDYLLSKRKELED
;
A
#
# COMPACT_ATOMS: atom_id res chain seq x y z
N ASN A 1 -3.82 6.02 0.46
CA ASN A 1 -5.06 6.48 1.17
C ASN A 1 -5.57 5.57 2.30
N ARG A 2 -5.50 4.23 2.21
CA ARG A 2 -6.05 3.33 3.26
C ARG A 2 -5.51 3.61 4.67
N LYS A 3 -4.22 3.96 4.81
CA LYS A 3 -3.62 4.35 6.10
C LYS A 3 -4.29 5.58 6.71
N ARG A 4 -4.59 6.58 5.88
CA ARG A 4 -5.24 7.84 6.28
C ARG A 4 -6.66 7.58 6.80
N LEU A 5 -7.44 6.82 6.05
CA LEU A 5 -8.81 6.42 6.45
C LEU A 5 -8.86 5.56 7.73
N LYS A 6 -7.75 4.89 8.08
CA LYS A 6 -7.63 4.07 9.29
C LYS A 6 -7.05 4.82 10.50
N GLY A 7 -6.82 6.14 10.42
CA GLY A 7 -6.26 6.89 11.55
C GLY A 7 -4.75 6.76 11.74
N ARG A 8 -4.04 6.03 10.87
CA ARG A 8 -2.60 5.73 11.06
C ARG A 8 -1.67 6.92 10.80
N THR A 9 -2.19 7.99 10.19
CA THR A 9 -1.46 9.24 9.91
C THR A 9 -1.84 10.37 10.87
N GLY A 10 -2.61 10.06 11.92
CA GLY A 10 -3.10 11.04 12.89
C GLY A 10 -4.61 11.31 12.74
N LYS A 11 -5.20 11.84 13.82
CA LYS A 11 -6.66 12.07 13.90
C LYS A 11 -7.14 13.10 12.88
N ASP A 12 -6.41 14.21 12.72
CA ASP A 12 -6.82 15.31 11.85
C ASP A 12 -6.76 14.94 10.36
N ASP A 13 -5.71 14.22 9.95
CA ASP A 13 -5.60 13.74 8.56
C ASP A 13 -6.64 12.66 8.26
N CYS A 14 -6.94 11.79 9.22
CA CYS A 14 -8.01 10.80 9.10
C CYS A 14 -9.38 11.45 8.93
N HIS A 15 -9.69 12.43 9.80
CA HIS A 15 -10.91 13.22 9.71
C HIS A 15 -11.02 13.88 8.33
N THR A 16 -9.96 14.57 7.88
CA THR A 16 -9.92 15.22 6.57
C THR A 16 -10.17 14.22 5.42
N ALA A 17 -9.53 13.05 5.46
CA ALA A 17 -9.68 12.02 4.44
C ALA A 17 -11.09 11.43 4.42
N LEU A 18 -11.68 11.16 5.58
CA LEU A 18 -13.05 10.65 5.71
C LEU A 18 -14.09 11.69 5.30
N SER A 19 -13.96 12.95 5.71
CA SER A 19 -14.85 14.04 5.29
C SER A 19 -14.81 14.25 3.78
N THR A 20 -13.62 14.24 3.18
CA THR A 20 -13.47 14.35 1.72
C THR A 20 -14.16 13.19 1.01
N LEU A 21 -13.92 11.96 1.45
CA LEU A 21 -14.54 10.77 0.86
C LEU A 21 -16.07 10.79 1.02
N TYR A 22 -16.56 11.17 2.19
CA TYR A 22 -17.99 11.32 2.48
C TYR A 22 -18.65 12.30 1.52
N ASN A 23 -18.09 13.51 1.37
CA ASN A 23 -18.64 14.54 0.48
C ASN A 23 -18.67 14.08 -0.98
N VAL A 24 -17.61 13.43 -1.46
CA VAL A 24 -17.55 12.89 -2.83
C VAL A 24 -18.60 11.79 -3.04
N LEU A 25 -18.74 10.86 -2.10
CA LEU A 25 -19.74 9.78 -2.18
C LEU A 25 -21.16 10.33 -2.13
N LEU A 26 -21.46 11.24 -1.21
CA LEU A 26 -22.78 11.85 -1.07
C LEU A 26 -23.16 12.64 -2.34
N THR A 27 -22.24 13.47 -2.84
CA THR A 27 -22.46 14.25 -4.06
C THR A 27 -22.67 13.34 -5.26
N SER A 28 -21.86 12.29 -5.40
CA SER A 28 -22.03 11.28 -6.46
C SER A 28 -23.38 10.58 -6.36
N CYS A 29 -23.82 10.21 -5.14
CA CYS A 29 -25.15 9.62 -4.94
C CYS A 29 -26.28 10.56 -5.37
N LYS A 30 -26.20 11.85 -5.02
CA LYS A 30 -27.19 12.86 -5.44
C LYS A 30 -27.27 12.96 -6.96
N VAL A 31 -26.12 13.10 -7.64
CA VAL A 31 -26.05 13.17 -9.12
C VAL A 31 -26.57 11.89 -9.78
N MET A 32 -26.25 10.73 -9.21
CA MET A 32 -26.65 9.43 -9.75
C MET A 32 -28.09 9.03 -9.43
N SER A 33 -28.75 9.71 -8.48
CA SER A 33 -30.07 9.34 -7.99
C SER A 33 -31.17 9.28 -9.05
N PRO A 34 -31.21 10.14 -10.10
CA PRO A 34 -32.19 10.01 -11.17
C PRO A 34 -31.97 8.78 -12.06
N PHE A 35 -30.74 8.25 -12.10
CA PHE A 35 -30.35 7.12 -12.97
C PHE A 35 -30.40 5.78 -12.23
N THR A 36 -30.04 5.78 -10.94
CA THR A 36 -29.90 4.56 -10.12
C THR A 36 -30.56 4.75 -8.74
N PRO A 37 -31.88 5.00 -8.69
CA PRO A 37 -32.57 5.46 -7.48
C PRO A 37 -32.43 4.49 -6.31
N PHE A 38 -32.69 3.21 -6.50
CA PHE A 38 -32.60 2.22 -5.41
C PHE A 38 -31.18 2.02 -4.87
N PHE A 39 -30.18 2.06 -5.76
CA PHE A 39 -28.78 1.89 -5.37
C PHE A 39 -28.28 3.09 -4.56
N THR A 40 -28.53 4.30 -5.06
CA THR A 40 -28.15 5.55 -4.39
C THR A 40 -28.92 5.76 -3.10
N GLU A 41 -30.20 5.38 -3.02
CA GLU A 41 -30.99 5.39 -1.79
C GLU A 41 -30.37 4.46 -0.73
N THR A 42 -30.01 3.23 -1.11
CA THR A 42 -29.37 2.27 -0.18
C THR A 42 -28.04 2.80 0.36
N LEU A 43 -27.21 3.41 -0.50
CA LEU A 43 -25.95 4.04 -0.07
C LEU A 43 -26.22 5.25 0.83
N TYR A 44 -27.16 6.11 0.45
CA TYR A 44 -27.54 7.30 1.20
C TYR A 44 -28.04 6.97 2.60
N GLN A 45 -28.88 5.94 2.75
CA GLN A 45 -29.38 5.49 4.05
C GLN A 45 -28.25 5.08 5.02
N ASN A 46 -27.10 4.63 4.50
CA ASN A 46 -25.93 4.33 5.32
C ASN A 46 -25.11 5.59 5.63
N LEU A 47 -24.92 6.47 4.64
CA LEU A 47 -24.17 7.73 4.81
C LEU A 47 -24.88 8.71 5.77
N ARG A 48 -26.21 8.80 5.69
CA ARG A 48 -27.00 9.76 6.47
C ARG A 48 -26.91 9.55 7.99
N LYS A 49 -26.58 8.34 8.43
CA LYS A 49 -26.38 7.98 9.86
C LYS A 49 -25.26 8.79 10.53
N VAL A 50 -24.34 9.35 9.74
CA VAL A 50 -23.19 10.12 10.24
C VAL A 50 -23.51 11.62 10.36
N CYS A 51 -24.59 12.10 9.74
CA CYS A 51 -24.97 13.52 9.75
C CYS A 51 -26.37 13.72 10.31
N GLU A 52 -26.45 14.39 11.46
CA GLU A 52 -27.70 14.86 12.04
C GLU A 52 -28.39 15.89 11.14
N GLY A 53 -29.72 15.83 11.04
CA GLY A 53 -30.50 16.75 10.19
C GLY A 53 -30.49 16.43 8.69
N SER A 54 -29.97 15.27 8.29
CA SER A 54 -30.00 14.81 6.90
C SER A 54 -31.41 14.38 6.48
N GLU A 55 -31.79 14.68 5.23
CA GLU A 55 -33.10 14.33 4.64
C GLU A 55 -33.42 12.83 4.79
N GLU A 56 -34.70 12.48 4.82
CA GLU A 56 -35.12 11.08 5.00
C GLU A 56 -34.76 10.18 3.82
N SER A 57 -34.73 10.73 2.60
CA SER A 57 -34.39 10.01 1.37
C SER A 57 -33.47 10.85 0.49
N ILE A 58 -32.65 10.19 -0.34
CA ILE A 58 -31.82 10.88 -1.34
C ILE A 58 -32.69 11.69 -2.32
N HIS A 59 -33.94 11.27 -2.51
CA HIS A 59 -34.89 11.91 -3.42
C HIS A 59 -35.48 13.23 -2.88
N TYR A 60 -35.26 13.54 -1.60
CA TYR A 60 -35.59 14.84 -1.01
C TYR A 60 -34.39 15.79 -0.99
N CYS A 61 -33.19 15.29 -1.28
CA CYS A 61 -32.01 16.12 -1.37
C CYS A 61 -32.07 17.06 -2.58
N SER A 62 -31.69 18.32 -2.39
CA SER A 62 -31.44 19.22 -3.51
C SER A 62 -30.29 18.72 -4.38
N PHE A 63 -30.42 18.96 -5.69
CA PHE A 63 -29.36 18.67 -6.65
C PHE A 63 -28.11 19.50 -6.29
N PRO A 64 -26.90 18.89 -6.33
CA PRO A 64 -25.69 19.59 -5.93
C PRO A 64 -25.42 20.79 -6.85
N GLN A 65 -25.01 21.90 -6.25
CA GLN A 65 -24.56 23.09 -6.96
C GLN A 65 -23.04 23.15 -6.95
N GLU A 66 -22.47 23.89 -7.91
CA GLU A 66 -21.04 24.14 -7.93
C GLU A 66 -20.65 25.04 -6.75
N GLU A 67 -19.69 24.59 -5.94
CA GLU A 67 -19.16 25.33 -4.80
C GLU A 67 -17.67 25.60 -4.99
N GLY A 68 -17.26 26.85 -4.74
CA GLY A 68 -15.86 27.27 -4.84
C GLY A 68 -15.35 27.45 -6.27
N THR A 69 -14.03 27.58 -6.42
CA THR A 69 -13.36 27.72 -7.71
C THR A 69 -12.59 26.46 -8.07
N ARG A 70 -12.80 25.97 -9.30
CA ARG A 70 -12.02 24.89 -9.89
C ARG A 70 -10.52 25.17 -9.80
N ARG A 71 -9.74 24.17 -9.38
CA ARG A 71 -8.28 24.26 -9.25
C ARG A 71 -7.61 23.43 -10.33
N GLU A 72 -7.56 23.98 -11.54
CA GLU A 72 -7.03 23.31 -12.74
C GLU A 72 -5.61 22.75 -12.52
N ARG A 73 -4.76 23.49 -11.80
CA ARG A 73 -3.39 23.05 -11.49
C ARG A 73 -3.34 21.71 -10.74
N ILE A 74 -4.28 21.45 -9.83
CA ILE A 74 -4.35 20.19 -9.08
C ILE A 74 -4.81 19.05 -9.98
N GLU A 75 -5.82 19.31 -10.82
CA GLU A 75 -6.34 18.33 -11.78
C GLU A 75 -5.23 17.92 -12.76
N GLU A 76 -4.43 18.88 -13.23
CA GLU A 76 -3.25 18.62 -14.04
C GLU A 76 -2.22 17.76 -13.30
N SER A 77 -1.84 18.10 -12.06
CA SER A 77 -0.90 17.28 -11.28
C SER A 77 -1.41 15.83 -11.12
N VAL A 78 -2.72 15.66 -10.84
CA VAL A 78 -3.34 14.34 -10.67
C VAL A 78 -3.38 13.58 -12.00
N ALA A 79 -3.70 14.24 -13.12
CA ALA A 79 -3.69 13.62 -14.44
C ALA A 79 -2.27 13.16 -14.84
N ARG A 80 -1.24 13.98 -14.57
CA ARG A 80 0.18 13.63 -14.77
C ARG A 80 0.58 12.40 -13.96
N MET A 81 0.19 12.35 -12.68
CA MET A 81 0.43 11.20 -11.82
C MET A 81 -0.25 9.93 -12.33
N MET A 82 -1.54 10.00 -12.72
CA MET A 82 -2.27 8.86 -13.28
C MET A 82 -1.61 8.32 -14.55
N LYS A 83 -1.18 9.21 -15.45
CA LYS A 83 -0.44 8.84 -16.67
C LYS A 83 0.85 8.07 -16.35
N ILE A 84 1.61 8.49 -15.34
CA ILE A 84 2.82 7.76 -14.90
C ILE A 84 2.47 6.38 -14.34
N ILE A 85 1.40 6.29 -13.55
CA ILE A 85 0.93 5.01 -12.98
C ILE A 85 0.60 4.03 -14.11
N ASP A 86 -0.12 4.48 -15.12
CA ASP A 86 -0.51 3.63 -16.25
C ASP A 86 0.70 3.18 -17.06
N LEU A 87 1.65 4.07 -17.34
CA LEU A 87 2.90 3.72 -18.02
C LEU A 87 3.72 2.69 -17.22
N ALA A 88 3.89 2.90 -15.92
CA ALA A 88 4.60 1.95 -15.07
C ALA A 88 3.88 0.58 -14.98
N ARG A 89 2.54 0.57 -14.88
CA ARG A 89 1.75 -0.67 -14.90
C ARG A 89 1.90 -1.41 -16.22
N ASN A 90 1.96 -0.71 -17.35
CA ASN A 90 2.20 -1.33 -18.65
C ASN A 90 3.54 -2.05 -18.69
N VAL A 91 4.62 -1.42 -18.19
CA VAL A 91 5.94 -2.07 -18.09
C VAL A 91 5.83 -3.33 -17.23
N ARG A 92 5.21 -3.26 -16.06
CA ARG A 92 5.06 -4.44 -15.18
C ARG A 92 4.26 -5.57 -15.82
N ASN A 93 3.16 -5.23 -16.49
CA ASN A 93 2.32 -6.22 -17.17
C ASN A 93 3.09 -6.93 -18.30
N ASN A 94 3.90 -6.20 -19.06
CA ASN A 94 4.73 -6.78 -20.12
C ASN A 94 5.77 -7.79 -19.59
N HIS A 95 6.21 -7.63 -18.33
CA HIS A 95 7.14 -8.54 -17.65
C HIS A 95 6.44 -9.47 -16.65
N GLU A 96 5.11 -9.53 -16.67
CA GLU A 96 4.28 -10.34 -15.77
C GLU A 96 4.58 -10.12 -14.27
N LEU A 97 5.03 -8.92 -13.89
CA LEU A 97 5.43 -8.58 -12.53
C LEU A 97 4.22 -8.15 -11.69
N PRO A 98 3.80 -8.94 -10.69
CA PRO A 98 2.69 -8.57 -9.82
C PRO A 98 2.99 -7.29 -9.04
N LEU A 99 1.96 -6.48 -8.73
CA LEU A 99 2.10 -5.28 -7.90
C LEU A 99 2.69 -5.57 -6.50
N LYS A 100 2.57 -6.81 -6.02
CA LYS A 100 3.11 -7.24 -4.73
C LYS A 100 4.63 -7.37 -4.71
N THR A 101 5.27 -7.57 -5.86
CA THR A 101 6.72 -7.61 -5.97
C THR A 101 7.25 -6.18 -5.91
N PRO A 102 7.98 -5.76 -4.87
CA PRO A 102 8.51 -4.41 -4.83
C PRO A 102 9.58 -4.24 -5.89
N LEU A 103 9.65 -3.04 -6.47
CA LEU A 103 10.72 -2.65 -7.38
C LEU A 103 11.66 -1.66 -6.71
N LYS A 104 12.91 -1.68 -7.14
CA LYS A 104 13.94 -0.82 -6.56
C LYS A 104 13.68 0.64 -6.87
N GLU A 105 13.54 0.96 -8.14
CA GLU A 105 13.59 2.33 -8.63
C GLU A 105 12.70 2.53 -9.86
N MET A 106 12.07 3.69 -9.91
CA MET A 106 11.38 4.21 -11.08
C MET A 106 12.02 5.54 -11.47
N ILE A 107 12.35 5.69 -12.75
CA ILE A 107 12.84 6.95 -13.30
C ILE A 107 11.72 7.54 -14.16
N VAL A 108 11.38 8.81 -13.91
CA VAL A 108 10.43 9.55 -14.75
C VAL A 108 11.18 10.63 -15.50
N VAL A 109 11.17 10.50 -16.82
CA VAL A 109 11.87 11.40 -17.73
C VAL A 109 10.85 12.34 -18.36
N HIS A 110 11.07 13.64 -18.22
CA HIS A 110 10.21 14.67 -18.78
C HIS A 110 10.95 16.01 -18.96
N PRO A 111 10.78 16.75 -20.07
CA PRO A 111 11.51 17.99 -20.30
C PRO A 111 11.05 19.16 -19.41
N ASP A 112 9.78 19.17 -18.99
CA ASP A 112 9.25 20.20 -18.08
C ASP A 112 9.62 19.90 -16.63
N ALA A 113 10.28 20.86 -15.97
CA ALA A 113 10.64 20.78 -14.56
C ALA A 113 9.42 20.86 -13.64
N GLU A 114 8.39 21.63 -14.00
CA GLU A 114 7.18 21.76 -13.18
C GLU A 114 6.41 20.44 -13.12
N PHE A 115 6.37 19.70 -14.23
CA PHE A 115 5.88 18.32 -14.26
C PHE A 115 6.64 17.41 -13.29
N LEU A 116 7.98 17.51 -13.26
CA LEU A 116 8.81 16.70 -12.36
C LEU A 116 8.62 17.11 -10.89
N ASP A 117 8.38 18.38 -10.61
CA ASP A 117 8.11 18.89 -9.26
C ASP A 117 6.77 18.40 -8.72
N ASP A 118 5.73 18.30 -9.57
CA ASP A 118 4.43 17.71 -9.19
C ASP A 118 4.60 16.30 -8.60
N ILE A 119 5.36 15.47 -9.31
CA ILE A 119 5.47 14.04 -9.04
C ILE A 119 6.48 13.75 -7.94
N THR A 120 7.44 14.65 -7.70
CA THR A 120 8.46 14.52 -6.64
C THR A 120 8.02 15.18 -5.34
N GLY A 121 7.07 16.12 -5.40
CA GLY A 121 6.47 16.79 -4.26
C GLY A 121 5.38 15.95 -3.58
N LYS A 122 4.18 16.53 -3.41
CA LYS A 122 3.08 15.93 -2.64
C LYS A 122 2.54 14.63 -3.24
N LEU A 123 2.76 14.38 -4.54
CA LEU A 123 2.25 13.19 -5.22
C LEU A 123 3.21 11.99 -5.17
N LYS A 124 4.47 12.21 -4.77
CA LYS A 124 5.52 11.17 -4.73
C LYS A 124 5.08 9.93 -3.96
N GLN A 125 4.53 10.11 -2.77
CA GLN A 125 4.14 8.98 -1.93
C GLN A 125 3.01 8.15 -2.58
N TYR A 126 2.08 8.79 -3.28
CA TYR A 126 1.02 8.06 -4.00
C TYR A 126 1.61 7.21 -5.12
N LEU A 127 2.58 7.73 -5.88
CA LEU A 127 3.29 6.96 -6.90
C LEU A 127 4.03 5.75 -6.30
N LEU A 128 4.80 5.95 -5.24
CA LEU A 128 5.58 4.87 -4.61
C LEU A 128 4.67 3.80 -3.99
N GLU A 129 3.55 4.19 -3.36
CA GLU A 129 2.58 3.26 -2.77
C GLU A 129 1.79 2.49 -3.85
N GLU A 130 1.26 3.18 -4.87
CA GLU A 130 0.45 2.56 -5.92
C GLU A 130 1.27 1.65 -6.83
N LEU A 131 2.53 2.00 -7.07
CA LEU A 131 3.45 1.24 -7.90
C LEU A 131 4.43 0.39 -7.09
N ASN A 132 4.31 0.32 -5.77
CA ASN A 132 5.20 -0.49 -4.92
C ASN A 132 6.69 -0.39 -5.32
N VAL A 133 7.20 0.84 -5.44
CA VAL A 133 8.60 1.13 -5.79
C VAL A 133 9.26 1.83 -4.62
N ARG A 134 10.53 1.52 -4.32
CA ARG A 134 11.24 2.16 -3.20
C ARG A 134 11.66 3.60 -3.49
N SER A 135 12.18 3.87 -4.68
CA SER A 135 12.62 5.22 -5.07
C SER A 135 11.98 5.70 -6.37
N LEU A 136 11.80 7.03 -6.45
CA LEU A 136 11.43 7.76 -7.65
C LEU A 136 12.54 8.75 -7.96
N VAL A 137 13.08 8.69 -9.18
CA VAL A 137 14.14 9.57 -9.67
C VAL A 137 13.61 10.40 -10.85
N PRO A 138 13.48 11.73 -10.70
CA PRO A 138 13.14 12.60 -11.82
C PRO A 138 14.35 12.77 -12.76
N CYS A 139 14.10 12.88 -14.06
CA CYS A 139 15.14 13.15 -15.05
C CYS A 139 14.64 14.17 -16.08
N ASN A 140 15.25 15.35 -16.11
CA ASN A 140 14.91 16.39 -17.09
C ASN A 140 15.61 16.15 -18.45
N ASP A 141 16.77 15.48 -18.44
CA ASP A 141 17.51 15.15 -19.66
C ASP A 141 16.86 13.98 -20.42
N THR A 142 15.98 14.33 -21.36
CA THR A 142 15.27 13.36 -22.21
C THR A 142 16.19 12.48 -23.06
N LEU A 143 17.35 13.00 -23.49
CA LEU A 143 18.26 12.30 -24.40
C LEU A 143 19.13 11.25 -23.68
N LYS A 144 19.18 11.33 -22.34
CA LYS A 144 19.88 10.33 -21.52
C LYS A 144 19.27 8.93 -21.68
N TYR A 145 17.94 8.85 -21.72
CA TYR A 145 17.20 7.58 -21.75
C TYR A 145 16.29 7.43 -22.97
N ALA A 146 16.23 8.41 -23.87
CA ALA A 146 15.46 8.30 -25.10
C ALA A 146 16.28 8.72 -26.33
N THR A 147 16.01 8.07 -27.45
CA THR A 147 16.31 8.62 -28.77
C THR A 147 15.01 9.14 -29.38
N LEU A 148 15.08 10.30 -30.03
CA LEU A 148 13.91 10.87 -30.70
C LEU A 148 13.78 10.23 -32.08
N LYS A 149 12.55 9.90 -32.46
CA LYS A 149 12.21 9.41 -33.78
C LYS A 149 11.01 10.19 -34.29
N ALA A 150 11.13 10.77 -35.49
CA ALA A 150 10.01 11.43 -36.13
C ALA A 150 9.20 10.41 -36.95
N GLU A 151 7.90 10.36 -36.70
CA GLU A 151 6.95 9.53 -37.44
C GLU A 151 5.94 10.40 -38.18
N PRO A 152 5.73 10.18 -39.49
CA PRO A 152 4.79 10.97 -40.28
C PRO A 152 3.35 10.64 -39.87
N ASN A 153 2.55 11.68 -39.62
CA ASN A 153 1.12 11.54 -39.42
C ASN A 153 0.42 11.46 -40.77
N PHE A 154 0.25 10.24 -41.29
CA PHE A 154 -0.36 10.02 -42.60
C PHE A 154 -1.78 10.56 -42.73
N SER A 155 -2.55 10.66 -41.64
CA SER A 155 -3.92 11.20 -41.69
C SER A 155 -3.94 12.68 -42.01
N GLU A 156 -3.04 13.47 -41.42
CA GLU A 156 -2.92 14.91 -41.68
C GLU A 156 -2.15 15.18 -42.97
N LEU A 157 -1.09 14.42 -43.24
CA LEU A 157 -0.31 14.53 -44.47
C LEU A 157 -1.13 14.24 -45.74
N ARG A 158 -2.16 13.38 -45.67
CA ARG A 158 -3.05 13.10 -46.81
C ARG A 158 -4.03 14.23 -47.11
N LYS A 159 -4.33 15.11 -46.15
CA LYS A 159 -5.21 16.28 -46.37
C LYS A 159 -4.50 17.35 -47.20
N ARG A 160 -3.16 17.40 -47.11
CA ARG A 160 -2.31 18.09 -48.10
C ARG A 160 -2.24 17.22 -49.36
N GLN A 161 -2.82 17.68 -50.46
CA GLN A 161 -2.72 16.99 -51.76
C GLN A 161 -1.25 16.91 -52.22
N GLY A 162 -0.84 15.77 -52.78
CA GLY A 162 0.35 15.72 -53.63
C GLY A 162 1.00 14.36 -53.74
N LYS A 163 1.47 14.01 -54.95
CA LYS A 163 2.20 12.78 -55.30
C LYS A 163 3.52 12.59 -54.51
N SER A 164 3.87 13.54 -53.62
CA SER A 164 5.09 13.64 -52.80
C SER A 164 4.94 13.12 -51.37
N ILE A 165 3.76 12.70 -50.90
CA ILE A 165 3.56 12.19 -49.51
C ILE A 165 4.55 11.08 -49.14
N GLY A 166 4.82 10.15 -50.07
CA GLY A 166 5.77 9.05 -49.83
C GLY A 166 7.21 9.54 -49.63
N LEU A 167 7.62 10.58 -50.36
CA LEU A 167 8.96 11.19 -50.25
C LEU A 167 9.09 11.96 -48.94
N VAL A 168 8.09 12.79 -48.61
CA VAL A 168 8.04 13.54 -47.35
C VAL A 168 8.06 12.58 -46.15
N ALA A 169 7.26 11.52 -46.19
CA ALA A 169 7.24 10.50 -45.12
C ALA A 169 8.58 9.76 -44.97
N ALA A 170 9.29 9.50 -46.07
CA ALA A 170 10.62 8.90 -46.01
C ALA A 170 11.65 9.84 -45.36
N GLU A 171 11.56 11.14 -45.65
CA GLU A 171 12.50 12.12 -45.13
C GLU A 171 12.22 12.47 -43.67
N VAL A 172 10.95 12.54 -43.25
CA VAL A 172 10.56 12.62 -41.83
C VAL A 172 11.19 11.48 -41.04
N LYS A 173 11.16 10.25 -41.56
CA LYS A 173 11.75 9.07 -40.88
C LYS A 173 13.28 9.10 -40.83
N LYS A 174 13.94 9.88 -41.70
CA LYS A 174 15.40 10.03 -41.76
C LYS A 174 15.92 11.23 -40.97
N MET A 175 15.05 12.05 -40.39
CA MET A 175 15.46 13.22 -39.62
C MET A 175 16.51 12.87 -38.57
N SER A 176 17.56 13.67 -38.49
CA SER A 176 18.58 13.51 -37.45
C SER A 176 18.03 13.92 -36.09
N GLN A 177 18.67 13.50 -34.99
CA GLN A 177 18.30 13.95 -33.64
C GLN A 177 18.29 15.49 -33.54
N GLN A 178 19.24 16.16 -34.20
CA GLN A 178 19.31 17.63 -34.21
C GLN A 178 18.11 18.25 -34.92
N ASP A 179 17.67 17.68 -36.04
CA ASP A 179 16.52 18.18 -36.79
C ASP A 179 15.22 17.96 -36.03
N ILE A 180 15.09 16.84 -35.32
CA ILE A 180 13.92 16.55 -34.48
C ILE A 180 13.86 17.52 -33.29
N LEU A 181 14.98 17.80 -32.64
CA LEU A 181 15.06 18.79 -31.55
C LEU A 181 14.74 20.21 -32.04
N ARG A 182 15.22 20.60 -33.22
CA ARG A 182 14.86 21.87 -33.86
C ARG A 182 13.36 21.93 -34.14
N PHE A 183 12.80 20.88 -34.72
CA PHE A 183 11.37 20.80 -34.99
C PHE A 183 10.52 20.88 -33.71
N GLU A 184 10.94 20.24 -32.62
CA GLU A 184 10.25 20.30 -31.33
C GLU A 184 10.20 21.73 -30.76
N LYS A 185 11.30 22.47 -30.90
CA LYS A 185 11.40 23.88 -30.46
C LYS A 185 10.64 24.83 -31.38
N ASP A 186 10.86 24.72 -32.69
CA ASP A 186 10.39 25.69 -33.69
C ASP A 186 8.95 25.39 -34.16
N LYS A 187 8.42 24.20 -33.82
CA LYS A 187 7.09 23.67 -34.16
C LYS A 187 6.79 23.56 -35.65
N LYS A 188 7.76 23.90 -36.51
CA LYS A 188 7.70 23.88 -37.96
C LYS A 188 9.04 23.46 -38.53
N ILE A 189 9.02 22.68 -39.60
CA ILE A 189 10.22 22.34 -40.37
C ILE A 189 9.89 22.31 -41.86
N THR A 190 10.83 22.77 -42.67
CA THR A 190 10.75 22.66 -44.13
C THR A 190 11.64 21.50 -44.55
N ILE A 191 11.05 20.50 -45.20
CA ILE A 191 11.77 19.35 -45.74
C ILE A 191 12.11 19.65 -47.19
N ALA A 192 13.34 19.34 -47.61
CA ALA A 192 13.72 19.43 -49.02
C ALA A 192 12.72 18.58 -49.84
N ASN A 193 11.98 19.21 -50.76
CA ASN A 193 10.87 18.67 -51.59
C ASN A 193 9.43 18.98 -51.14
N ASP A 194 9.21 19.82 -50.11
CA ASP A 194 7.89 20.39 -49.81
C ASP A 194 7.97 21.93 -49.83
N GLU A 195 7.04 22.60 -50.53
CA GLU A 195 7.00 24.06 -50.62
C GLU A 195 6.42 24.71 -49.36
N GLU A 196 5.58 23.97 -48.61
CA GLU A 196 4.98 24.47 -47.39
C GLU A 196 5.56 23.80 -46.12
N PRO A 197 5.83 24.57 -45.05
CA PRO A 197 6.38 24.02 -43.82
C PRO A 197 5.42 23.01 -43.18
N LEU A 198 5.97 21.91 -42.68
CA LEU A 198 5.24 20.93 -41.89
C LEU A 198 5.17 21.43 -40.44
N GLY A 199 3.95 21.63 -39.92
CA GLY A 199 3.70 21.88 -38.50
C GLY A 199 3.51 20.61 -37.65
N GLN A 200 3.26 20.80 -36.35
CA GLN A 200 3.05 19.74 -35.35
C GLN A 200 1.98 18.69 -35.70
N ALA A 201 0.94 19.06 -36.46
CA ALA A 201 -0.09 18.10 -36.88
C ALA A 201 0.45 17.01 -37.82
N HIS A 202 1.51 17.30 -38.56
CA HIS A 202 2.02 16.43 -39.62
C HIS A 202 3.11 15.45 -39.16
N ILE A 203 3.82 15.76 -38.07
CA ILE A 203 4.93 14.95 -37.56
C ILE A 203 4.67 14.62 -36.10
N LYS A 204 4.59 13.33 -35.79
CA LYS A 204 4.54 12.83 -34.42
C LYS A 204 5.97 12.54 -33.96
N ILE A 205 6.43 13.23 -32.93
CA ILE A 205 7.70 12.90 -32.28
C ILE A 205 7.44 11.73 -31.31
N VAL A 206 8.19 10.65 -31.49
CA VAL A 206 8.15 9.47 -30.65
C VAL A 206 9.48 9.36 -29.90
N ARG A 207 9.41 9.23 -28.59
CA ARG A 207 10.57 8.94 -27.73
C ARG A 207 10.75 7.43 -27.65
N VAL A 208 11.82 6.91 -28.23
CA VAL A 208 12.17 5.49 -28.17
C VAL A 208 13.13 5.28 -27.01
N PHE A 209 12.82 4.35 -26.11
CA PHE A 209 13.67 4.05 -24.96
C PHE A 209 15.07 3.63 -25.43
N LYS A 210 16.07 4.39 -24.99
CA LYS A 210 17.49 4.08 -25.12
C LYS A 210 17.92 3.36 -23.85
N ARG A 211 17.99 2.03 -23.92
CA ARG A 211 18.43 1.21 -22.80
C ARG A 211 19.89 1.57 -22.42
N PRO A 212 20.20 1.72 -21.12
CA PRO A 212 21.58 1.89 -20.67
C PRO A 212 22.47 0.70 -21.07
N ASP A 213 23.74 0.98 -21.37
CA ASP A 213 24.70 -0.04 -21.80
C ASP A 213 24.89 -1.12 -20.72
N GLY A 214 24.93 -2.38 -21.15
CA GLY A 214 25.16 -3.54 -20.27
C GLY A 214 23.92 -4.08 -19.55
N LEU A 215 22.75 -3.45 -19.70
CA LEU A 215 21.49 -3.96 -19.14
C LEU A 215 20.65 -4.68 -20.19
N LYS A 216 19.94 -5.72 -19.76
CA LYS A 216 19.00 -6.50 -20.57
C LYS A 216 17.57 -5.94 -20.47
N ASP A 217 16.72 -6.37 -21.40
CA ASP A 217 15.29 -6.09 -21.38
C ASP A 217 14.59 -6.61 -20.11
N THR A 218 15.05 -7.74 -19.57
CA THR A 218 14.55 -8.32 -18.32
C THR A 218 15.02 -7.59 -17.07
N GLU A 219 15.99 -6.66 -17.18
CA GLU A 219 16.57 -5.93 -16.05
C GLU A 219 16.07 -4.49 -15.99
N VAL A 220 15.79 -3.88 -17.14
CA VAL A 220 15.27 -2.52 -17.23
C VAL A 220 14.41 -2.37 -18.48
N ASP A 221 13.24 -1.77 -18.29
CA ASP A 221 12.33 -1.48 -19.39
C ASP A 221 11.55 -0.20 -19.15
N ALA A 222 10.94 0.33 -20.21
CA ALA A 222 10.28 1.62 -20.18
C ALA A 222 9.02 1.67 -21.03
N ALA A 223 8.07 2.50 -20.60
CA ALA A 223 6.91 2.88 -21.38
C ALA A 223 6.84 4.39 -21.49
N GLY A 224 6.54 4.89 -22.68
CA GLY A 224 6.43 6.32 -22.95
C GLY A 224 5.11 6.68 -23.61
N ASP A 225 4.65 7.89 -23.34
CA ASP A 225 3.51 8.51 -24.04
C ASP A 225 3.76 10.00 -24.21
N GLY A 226 3.99 10.41 -25.48
CA GLY A 226 4.30 11.78 -25.85
C GLY A 226 5.70 12.21 -25.37
N ASP A 227 5.72 13.10 -24.39
CA ASP A 227 6.89 13.71 -23.75
C ASP A 227 7.32 13.03 -22.45
N VAL A 228 6.46 12.18 -21.87
CA VAL A 228 6.76 11.41 -20.67
C VAL A 228 7.32 10.04 -21.05
N LEU A 229 8.42 9.65 -20.40
CA LEU A 229 8.95 8.28 -20.42
C LEU A 229 9.16 7.80 -18.98
N VAL A 230 8.59 6.64 -18.66
CA VAL A 230 8.70 6.00 -17.34
C VAL A 230 9.53 4.73 -17.49
N ILE A 231 10.58 4.61 -16.70
CA ILE A 231 11.54 3.50 -16.73
C ILE A 231 11.50 2.81 -15.37
N LEU A 232 11.48 1.48 -15.37
CA LEU A 232 11.50 0.68 -14.15
C LEU A 232 12.76 -0.18 -14.09
N ASP A 233 13.40 -0.20 -12.92
CA ASP A 233 14.43 -1.18 -12.57
C ASP A 233 13.75 -2.49 -12.15
N LEU A 234 13.92 -3.53 -12.95
CA LEU A 234 13.27 -4.83 -12.80
C LEU A 234 14.15 -5.84 -12.05
N ARG A 235 15.38 -5.45 -11.70
CA ARG A 235 16.31 -6.34 -10.99
C ARG A 235 15.83 -6.56 -9.57
N ALA A 236 15.73 -7.82 -9.18
CA ALA A 236 15.39 -8.21 -7.81
C ALA A 236 16.66 -8.47 -7.00
N ASP A 237 16.78 -7.81 -5.84
CA ASP A 237 17.74 -8.17 -4.80
C ASP A 237 17.05 -8.99 -3.68
N GLU A 238 17.85 -9.55 -2.78
CA GLU A 238 17.32 -10.36 -1.65
C GLU A 238 16.38 -9.55 -0.74
N SER A 239 16.62 -8.25 -0.58
CA SER A 239 15.76 -7.38 0.24
C SER A 239 14.38 -7.22 -0.39
N LEU A 240 14.31 -7.03 -1.71
CA LEU A 240 13.06 -6.92 -2.46
C LEU A 240 12.31 -8.26 -2.49
N LYS A 241 13.03 -9.38 -2.60
CA LYS A 241 12.42 -10.72 -2.50
C LYS A 241 11.78 -10.91 -1.13
N ASN A 242 12.51 -10.65 -0.04
CA ASN A 242 12.00 -10.79 1.32
C ASN A 242 10.77 -9.91 1.56
N GLU A 243 10.83 -8.66 1.09
CA GLU A 243 9.70 -7.74 1.18
C GLU A 243 8.49 -8.24 0.37
N GLY A 244 8.69 -8.82 -0.83
CA GLY A 244 7.65 -9.47 -1.61
C GLY A 244 7.01 -10.67 -0.89
N VAL A 245 7.82 -11.53 -0.27
CA VAL A 245 7.35 -12.66 0.55
C VAL A 245 6.53 -12.16 1.74
N ALA A 246 7.00 -11.15 2.46
CA ALA A 246 6.28 -10.55 3.59
C ALA A 246 4.92 -9.97 3.17
N ARG A 247 4.83 -9.35 1.98
CA ARG A 247 3.52 -8.90 1.43
C ARG A 247 2.58 -10.07 1.17
N GLU A 248 3.10 -11.18 0.69
CA GLU A 248 2.28 -12.36 0.44
C GLU A 248 1.77 -12.97 1.75
N ILE A 249 2.62 -13.07 2.78
CA ILE A 249 2.22 -13.48 4.15
C ILE A 249 1.11 -12.59 4.68
N VAL A 250 1.30 -11.26 4.65
CA VAL A 250 0.27 -10.28 5.07
C VAL A 250 -1.03 -10.48 4.29
N ASN A 251 -0.95 -10.69 2.98
CA ASN A 251 -2.12 -10.95 2.16
C ASN A 251 -2.85 -12.25 2.57
N ARG A 252 -2.13 -13.31 2.93
CA ARG A 252 -2.74 -14.56 3.45
C ARG A 252 -3.41 -14.34 4.81
N ILE A 253 -2.75 -13.62 5.73
CA ILE A 253 -3.34 -13.23 7.02
C ILE A 253 -4.65 -12.46 6.80
N GLN A 254 -4.65 -11.45 5.93
CA GLN A 254 -5.83 -10.62 5.69
C GLN A 254 -6.97 -11.39 5.00
N LYS A 255 -6.65 -12.34 4.12
CA LYS A 255 -7.65 -13.25 3.53
C LYS A 255 -8.26 -14.16 4.59
N LEU A 256 -7.43 -14.76 5.44
CA LEU A 256 -7.88 -15.62 6.54
C LEU A 256 -8.80 -14.83 7.47
N ARG A 257 -8.44 -13.61 7.88
CA ARG A 257 -9.30 -12.72 8.68
C ARG A 257 -10.68 -12.53 8.05
N LYS A 258 -10.73 -12.22 6.75
CA LYS A 258 -11.98 -12.04 6.03
C LYS A 258 -12.82 -13.33 5.97
N LEU A 259 -12.18 -14.47 5.73
CA LEU A 259 -12.85 -15.78 5.69
C LEU A 259 -13.41 -16.18 7.06
N SER A 260 -12.74 -15.80 8.14
CA SER A 260 -13.18 -16.02 9.52
C SER A 260 -14.24 -15.03 10.01
N GLY A 261 -14.71 -14.11 9.15
CA GLY A 261 -15.70 -13.10 9.52
C GLY A 261 -15.17 -11.98 10.42
N LEU A 262 -13.85 -11.82 10.52
CA LEU A 262 -13.22 -10.75 11.32
C LEU A 262 -13.24 -9.43 10.57
N GLU A 263 -13.52 -8.35 11.29
CA GLU A 263 -13.42 -6.98 10.80
C GLU A 263 -11.95 -6.49 10.86
N PRO A 264 -11.59 -5.46 10.07
CA PRO A 264 -10.24 -4.87 10.11
C PRO A 264 -9.88 -4.21 11.45
N THR A 265 -10.88 -3.89 12.27
CA THR A 265 -10.75 -3.29 13.60
C THR A 265 -10.62 -4.32 14.71
N ASP A 266 -10.97 -5.58 14.45
CA ASP A 266 -10.88 -6.64 15.45
C ASP A 266 -9.42 -6.89 15.83
N VAL A 267 -9.19 -7.00 17.13
CA VAL A 267 -7.86 -7.29 17.66
C VAL A 267 -7.70 -8.80 17.76
N VAL A 268 -6.66 -9.32 17.11
CA VAL A 268 -6.30 -10.74 17.13
C VAL A 268 -4.79 -10.90 17.15
N GLU A 269 -4.34 -11.96 17.80
CA GLU A 269 -2.96 -12.40 17.74
C GLU A 269 -2.77 -13.29 16.50
N VAL A 270 -1.65 -13.07 15.81
CA VAL A 270 -1.33 -13.82 14.59
C VAL A 270 -0.07 -14.62 14.86
N TYR A 271 -0.19 -15.94 14.73
CA TYR A 271 0.88 -16.89 14.93
C TYR A 271 1.34 -17.46 13.59
N PHE A 272 2.65 -17.59 13.44
CA PHE A 272 3.34 -18.12 12.27
C PHE A 272 4.17 -19.34 12.67
N GLU A 273 4.04 -20.40 11.88
CA GLU A 273 4.81 -21.64 12.01
C GLU A 273 5.42 -21.97 10.64
N SER A 274 6.74 -22.08 10.57
CA SER A 274 7.42 -22.59 9.38
C SER A 274 7.17 -24.09 9.28
N LEU A 275 6.85 -24.59 8.09
CA LEU A 275 6.69 -26.02 7.79
C LEU A 275 7.79 -26.54 6.87
N ASP A 276 8.70 -25.67 6.44
CA ASP A 276 9.88 -26.04 5.66
C ASP A 276 10.95 -26.67 6.57
N GLU A 277 11.73 -27.61 6.04
CA GLU A 277 12.84 -28.24 6.77
C GLU A 277 13.92 -27.23 7.19
N ASP A 278 14.15 -26.21 6.35
CA ASP A 278 15.01 -25.07 6.64
C ASP A 278 14.17 -23.83 6.97
N GLU A 279 14.06 -23.53 8.26
CA GLU A 279 13.33 -22.36 8.75
C GLU A 279 14.09 -21.05 8.55
N SER A 280 15.38 -21.07 8.17
CA SER A 280 16.22 -19.87 8.16
C SER A 280 15.67 -18.78 7.23
N VAL A 281 15.11 -19.18 6.08
CA VAL A 281 14.53 -18.26 5.10
C VAL A 281 13.26 -17.61 5.65
N SER A 282 12.34 -18.39 6.20
CA SER A 282 11.08 -17.88 6.73
C SER A 282 11.33 -16.97 7.94
N GLN A 283 12.25 -17.37 8.83
CA GLN A 283 12.71 -16.55 9.95
C GLN A 283 13.34 -15.25 9.46
N GLN A 284 14.28 -15.29 8.51
CA GLN A 284 14.92 -14.10 7.95
C GLN A 284 13.90 -13.12 7.36
N VAL A 285 12.89 -13.61 6.64
CA VAL A 285 11.82 -12.76 6.10
C VAL A 285 11.01 -12.11 7.22
N VAL A 286 10.55 -12.90 8.20
CA VAL A 286 9.74 -12.42 9.32
C VAL A 286 10.50 -11.38 10.14
N TYR A 287 11.78 -11.61 10.44
CA TYR A 287 12.62 -10.66 11.17
C TYR A 287 12.92 -9.41 10.35
N SER A 288 13.40 -9.55 9.12
CA SER A 288 13.81 -8.40 8.30
C SER A 288 12.65 -7.49 7.88
N GLN A 289 11.43 -8.01 7.85
CA GLN A 289 10.22 -7.28 7.45
C GLN A 289 9.22 -7.08 8.59
N GLU A 290 9.66 -7.27 9.83
CA GLU A 290 8.77 -7.24 10.99
C GLU A 290 7.96 -5.94 11.09
N GLN A 291 8.62 -4.79 10.94
CA GLN A 291 7.97 -3.49 11.05
C GLN A 291 6.85 -3.34 10.00
N TYR A 292 7.11 -3.76 8.76
CA TYR A 292 6.10 -3.74 7.70
C TYR A 292 4.92 -4.67 8.01
N ILE A 293 5.21 -5.90 8.48
CA ILE A 293 4.18 -6.88 8.83
C ILE A 293 3.31 -6.33 9.96
N ARG A 294 3.94 -5.83 11.03
CA ARG A 294 3.29 -5.22 12.19
C ARG A 294 2.40 -4.05 11.80
N ASP A 295 2.93 -3.10 11.02
CA ASP A 295 2.16 -1.96 10.54
C ASP A 295 0.99 -2.41 9.66
N SER A 296 1.15 -3.49 8.91
CA SER A 296 0.10 -4.01 8.02
C SER A 296 -1.02 -4.70 8.78
N ILE A 297 -0.69 -5.61 9.69
CA ILE A 297 -1.68 -6.45 10.42
C ILE A 297 -2.20 -5.79 11.70
N GLY A 298 -1.48 -4.82 12.26
CA GLY A 298 -1.84 -4.10 13.48
C GLY A 298 -1.34 -4.74 14.78
N SER A 299 -0.61 -5.86 14.70
CA SER A 299 -0.05 -6.60 15.82
C SER A 299 1.30 -7.24 15.41
N PRO A 300 2.19 -7.61 16.35
CA PRO A 300 3.38 -8.37 16.00
C PRO A 300 3.00 -9.76 15.46
N LEU A 301 3.78 -10.26 14.50
CA LEU A 301 3.67 -11.65 14.04
C LEU A 301 4.42 -12.53 15.04
N LEU A 302 3.71 -13.43 15.70
CA LEU A 302 4.23 -14.27 16.78
C LEU A 302 4.68 -15.63 16.22
N LEU A 303 5.70 -16.23 16.82
CA LEU A 303 6.05 -17.63 16.54
C LEU A 303 5.04 -18.56 17.22
N SER A 304 4.65 -19.65 16.56
CA SER A 304 3.69 -20.62 17.10
C SER A 304 4.11 -21.22 18.45
N CYS A 305 5.41 -21.37 18.70
CA CYS A 305 5.95 -21.85 19.98
C CYS A 305 5.63 -20.93 21.17
N LEU A 306 5.29 -19.66 20.92
CA LEU A 306 4.89 -18.71 21.97
C LEU A 306 3.41 -18.84 22.35
N MET A 307 2.61 -19.53 21.54
CA MET A 307 1.17 -19.70 21.74
C MET A 307 0.90 -20.41 23.08
N PRO A 308 0.19 -19.76 24.01
CA PRO A 308 -0.18 -20.40 25.27
C PRO A 308 -1.13 -21.59 25.04
N PRO A 309 -1.08 -22.64 25.89
CA PRO A 309 -1.94 -23.81 25.73
C PRO A 309 -3.43 -23.48 25.89
N HIS A 310 -3.76 -22.40 26.61
CA HIS A 310 -5.12 -21.89 26.79
C HIS A 310 -5.57 -20.89 25.71
N ALA A 311 -4.75 -20.63 24.69
CA ALA A 311 -5.11 -19.72 23.61
C ALA A 311 -6.28 -20.29 22.79
N VAL A 312 -7.25 -19.43 22.47
CA VAL A 312 -8.41 -19.81 21.67
C VAL A 312 -8.17 -19.44 20.21
N VAL A 313 -7.88 -20.45 19.38
CA VAL A 313 -7.71 -20.28 17.94
C VAL A 313 -9.07 -20.03 17.29
N ILE A 314 -9.16 -18.92 16.55
CA ILE A 314 -10.33 -18.50 15.78
C ILE A 314 -10.34 -19.21 14.42
N ALA A 315 -9.19 -19.26 13.77
CA ALA A 315 -9.00 -19.93 12.49
C ALA A 315 -7.52 -20.20 12.24
N ASP A 316 -7.22 -21.27 11.51
CA ASP A 316 -5.90 -21.56 11.00
C ASP A 316 -5.94 -22.04 9.56
N GLU A 317 -4.84 -21.87 8.83
CA GLU A 317 -4.70 -22.35 7.46
C GLU A 317 -3.24 -22.69 7.18
N ILE A 318 -3.02 -23.79 6.44
CA ILE A 318 -1.70 -24.22 5.98
C ILE A 318 -1.53 -23.78 4.53
N PHE A 319 -0.43 -23.07 4.28
CA PHE A 319 -0.01 -22.63 2.97
C PHE A 319 1.20 -23.44 2.53
N ARG A 320 1.14 -24.02 1.32
CA ARG A 320 2.23 -24.79 0.72
C ARG A 320 2.72 -24.08 -0.54
N ASP A 321 4.04 -24.02 -0.70
CA ASP A 321 4.73 -23.43 -1.87
C ASP A 321 4.27 -22.00 -2.19
N VAL A 322 4.01 -21.19 -1.17
CA VAL A 322 3.65 -19.78 -1.33
C VAL A 322 4.92 -18.95 -1.28
N ALA A 323 5.32 -18.42 -2.44
CA ALA A 323 6.59 -17.71 -2.60
C ALA A 323 7.80 -18.58 -2.18
N LYS A 324 7.73 -19.88 -2.49
CA LYS A 324 8.72 -20.92 -2.12
C LYS A 324 8.83 -21.21 -0.62
N LEU A 325 7.82 -20.83 0.17
CA LEU A 325 7.73 -21.16 1.58
C LEU A 325 6.48 -21.98 1.87
N SER A 326 6.59 -22.89 2.82
CA SER A 326 5.48 -23.61 3.42
C SER A 326 5.34 -23.21 4.88
N TYR A 327 4.15 -22.77 5.29
CA TYR A 327 3.92 -22.26 6.63
C TYR A 327 2.45 -22.39 7.04
N LYS A 328 2.20 -22.39 8.35
CA LYS A 328 0.87 -22.30 8.93
C LYS A 328 0.67 -20.92 9.55
N ILE A 329 -0.50 -20.32 9.30
CA ILE A 329 -0.95 -19.12 10.01
C ILE A 329 -2.10 -19.52 10.92
N SER A 330 -2.05 -19.08 12.19
CA SER A 330 -3.16 -19.22 13.13
C SER A 330 -3.56 -17.86 13.68
N LEU A 331 -4.85 -17.54 13.61
CA LEU A 331 -5.46 -16.37 14.25
C LEU A 331 -6.05 -16.81 15.57
N ALA A 332 -5.69 -16.15 16.66
CA ALA A 332 -6.23 -16.44 17.98
C ALA A 332 -6.73 -15.16 18.66
N ARG A 333 -7.62 -15.35 19.65
CA ARG A 333 -7.96 -14.28 20.59
C ARG A 333 -6.72 -13.91 21.40
N GLU A 334 -6.65 -12.65 21.84
CA GLU A 334 -5.64 -12.22 22.80
C GLU A 334 -5.64 -13.13 24.03
N ALA A 335 -4.48 -13.68 24.35
CA ALA A 335 -4.31 -14.60 25.48
C ALA A 335 -3.32 -14.05 26.50
N LEU A 336 -3.63 -14.23 27.78
CA LEU A 336 -2.70 -13.89 28.86
C LEU A 336 -1.43 -14.72 28.74
N LYS A 337 -0.27 -14.07 28.85
CA LYS A 337 1.01 -14.74 28.92
C LYS A 337 1.56 -14.66 30.35
N PHE A 338 1.58 -15.79 31.03
CA PHE A 338 2.09 -15.87 32.40
C PHE A 338 3.61 -16.02 32.43
N ASN A 339 4.22 -15.39 33.43
CA ASN A 339 5.58 -15.71 33.88
C ASN A 339 5.45 -16.73 35.01
N GLU A 340 5.61 -18.01 34.65
CA GLU A 340 5.42 -19.14 35.56
C GLU A 340 6.28 -19.02 36.83
N GLU A 341 7.54 -18.60 36.70
CA GLU A 341 8.46 -18.46 37.82
C GLU A 341 8.05 -17.35 38.78
N ALA A 342 7.66 -16.18 38.26
CA ALA A 342 7.22 -15.05 39.07
C ALA A 342 5.89 -15.35 39.79
N ILE A 343 4.94 -16.01 39.10
CA ILE A 343 3.68 -16.42 39.73
C ILE A 343 3.91 -17.46 40.83
N LEU A 344 4.84 -18.40 40.61
CA LEU A 344 5.19 -19.39 41.61
C LEU A 344 5.86 -18.75 42.84
N ALA A 345 6.67 -17.71 42.63
CA ALA A 345 7.33 -16.96 43.70
C ALA A 345 6.34 -16.23 44.61
N LEU A 346 5.19 -15.76 44.10
CA LEU A 346 4.13 -15.15 44.91
C LEU A 346 3.60 -16.06 46.02
N TYR A 347 3.70 -17.37 45.83
CA TYR A 347 3.23 -18.39 46.78
C TYR A 347 4.36 -19.26 47.33
N SER A 348 5.60 -18.74 47.35
CA SER A 348 6.76 -19.44 47.93
C SER A 348 6.98 -20.86 47.36
N GLY A 349 6.66 -21.08 46.08
CA GLY A 349 6.81 -22.40 45.45
C GLY A 349 5.55 -23.27 45.42
N ASP A 350 4.41 -22.83 45.95
CA ASP A 350 3.18 -23.64 45.94
C ASP A 350 2.51 -23.64 44.56
N VAL A 351 2.70 -24.75 43.84
CA VAL A 351 2.17 -24.98 42.49
C VAL A 351 0.63 -24.96 42.46
N LYS A 352 -0.05 -25.43 43.51
CA LYS A 352 -1.52 -25.44 43.54
C LYS A 352 -2.06 -24.04 43.65
N PHE A 353 -1.42 -23.20 44.48
CA PHE A 353 -1.83 -21.80 44.62
C PHE A 353 -1.53 -20.98 43.36
N ALA A 354 -0.35 -21.17 42.76
CA ALA A 354 0.00 -20.58 41.48
C ALA A 354 -1.02 -20.94 40.38
N SER A 355 -1.36 -22.22 40.23
CA SER A 355 -2.35 -22.70 39.25
C SER A 355 -3.76 -22.16 39.55
N GLY A 356 -4.13 -22.06 40.82
CA GLY A 356 -5.39 -21.44 41.25
C GLY A 356 -5.49 -19.96 40.85
N LEU A 357 -4.41 -19.19 41.03
CA LEU A 357 -4.33 -17.80 40.58
C LEU A 357 -4.43 -17.68 39.06
N GLN A 358 -3.70 -18.50 38.31
CA GLN A 358 -3.78 -18.50 36.84
C GLN A 358 -5.19 -18.82 36.36
N THR A 359 -5.84 -19.85 36.93
CA THR A 359 -7.21 -20.22 36.60
C THR A 359 -8.17 -19.08 36.87
N TYR A 360 -8.01 -18.40 38.02
CA TYR A 360 -8.79 -17.21 38.34
C TYR A 360 -8.59 -16.11 37.29
N LEU A 361 -7.35 -15.77 36.95
CA LEU A 361 -7.04 -14.72 35.97
C LEU A 361 -7.57 -15.07 34.57
N LEU A 362 -7.46 -16.33 34.14
CA LEU A 362 -8.00 -16.83 32.87
C LEU A 362 -9.53 -16.80 32.81
N SER A 363 -10.21 -16.88 33.97
CA SER A 363 -11.68 -16.79 34.03
C SER A 363 -12.22 -15.37 33.91
N ARG A 364 -11.35 -14.35 34.01
CA ARG A 364 -11.74 -12.94 33.92
C ARG A 364 -11.99 -12.55 32.47
N ASP A 365 -12.93 -11.62 32.27
CA ASP A 365 -13.05 -10.94 30.99
C ASP A 365 -11.76 -10.16 30.69
N HIS A 366 -11.25 -10.32 29.48
CA HIS A 366 -9.96 -9.78 29.06
C HIS A 366 -9.94 -8.24 29.06
N SER A 367 -11.03 -7.60 28.62
CA SER A 367 -11.14 -6.14 28.55
C SER A 367 -11.25 -5.51 29.93
N ASN A 368 -12.02 -6.15 30.82
CA ASN A 368 -12.14 -5.73 32.21
C ASN A 368 -10.80 -5.87 32.93
N LEU A 369 -10.11 -7.01 32.77
CA LEU A 369 -8.81 -7.24 33.40
C LEU A 369 -7.77 -6.20 32.94
N LYS A 370 -7.74 -5.89 31.64
CA LYS A 370 -6.89 -4.82 31.08
C LYS A 370 -7.20 -3.46 31.70
N SER A 371 -8.48 -3.12 31.85
CA SER A 371 -8.93 -1.85 32.44
C SER A 371 -8.58 -1.76 33.93
N GLU A 372 -8.67 -2.87 34.66
CA GLU A 372 -8.30 -2.94 36.08
C GLU A 372 -6.81 -2.73 36.29
N PHE A 373 -5.95 -3.37 35.50
CA PHE A 373 -4.52 -3.10 35.53
C PHE A 373 -4.20 -1.63 35.20
N GLN A 374 -4.89 -1.03 34.24
CA GLN A 374 -4.70 0.40 33.93
C GLN A 374 -5.12 1.31 35.09
N ALA A 375 -6.25 1.03 35.74
CA ALA A 375 -6.71 1.79 36.90
C ALA A 375 -5.81 1.62 38.12
N GLY A 376 -5.18 0.46 38.26
CA GLY A 376 -4.28 0.10 39.37
C GLY A 376 -2.79 0.38 39.11
N ASP A 377 -2.45 1.21 38.12
CA ASP A 377 -1.06 1.53 37.74
C ASP A 377 -0.19 0.27 37.52
N GLY A 378 -0.76 -0.69 36.78
CA GLY A 378 -0.14 -1.98 36.47
C GLY A 378 -0.27 -3.04 37.57
N LYS A 379 -1.03 -2.80 38.65
CA LYS A 379 -1.18 -3.74 39.77
C LYS A 379 -2.63 -4.06 40.07
N ILE A 380 -2.90 -5.34 40.38
CA ILE A 380 -4.19 -5.77 40.93
C ILE A 380 -3.95 -6.64 42.17
N THR A 381 -4.79 -6.50 43.19
CA THR A 381 -4.75 -7.38 44.37
C THR A 381 -5.83 -8.46 44.21
N VAL A 382 -5.42 -9.73 44.23
CA VAL A 382 -6.33 -10.87 44.18
C VAL A 382 -6.48 -11.43 45.58
N SER A 383 -7.67 -11.28 46.17
CA SER A 383 -7.98 -11.72 47.54
C SER A 383 -9.29 -12.51 47.65
N CYS A 384 -9.93 -12.82 46.52
CA CYS A 384 -11.28 -13.40 46.49
C CYS A 384 -11.30 -14.92 46.29
N ILE A 385 -10.14 -15.58 46.20
CA ILE A 385 -10.09 -17.03 45.99
C ILE A 385 -10.05 -17.71 47.36
N GLU A 386 -11.06 -18.54 47.64
CA GLU A 386 -11.20 -19.22 48.92
C GLU A 386 -9.96 -20.08 49.22
N LYS A 387 -9.39 -19.93 50.44
CA LYS A 387 -8.19 -20.65 50.92
C LYS A 387 -6.87 -20.30 50.21
N LEU A 388 -6.84 -19.26 49.37
CA LEU A 388 -5.59 -18.67 48.88
C LEU A 388 -5.27 -17.36 49.60
N PRO A 389 -3.99 -17.12 49.96
CA PRO A 389 -3.58 -15.85 50.52
C PRO A 389 -3.69 -14.73 49.48
N ALA A 390 -3.98 -13.51 49.93
CA ALA A 390 -4.06 -12.36 49.06
C ALA A 390 -2.69 -12.03 48.45
N VAL A 391 -2.63 -11.84 47.14
CA VAL A 391 -1.39 -11.50 46.42
C VAL A 391 -1.61 -10.31 45.50
N THR A 392 -0.56 -9.51 45.33
CA THR A 392 -0.54 -8.43 44.35
C THR A 392 0.09 -8.95 43.05
N VAL A 393 -0.70 -8.97 41.98
CA VAL A 393 -0.24 -9.31 40.65
C VAL A 393 0.18 -8.04 39.95
N VAL A 394 1.39 -8.03 39.40
CA VAL A 394 2.00 -6.90 38.70
C VAL A 394 2.14 -7.24 37.22
N LEU A 395 1.61 -6.36 36.36
CA LEU A 395 1.71 -6.46 34.91
C LEU A 395 3.16 -6.26 34.45
N GLY A 396 3.62 -7.07 33.50
CA GLY A 396 5.00 -7.09 33.02
C GLY A 396 5.92 -8.03 33.82
N GLU A 397 5.68 -8.16 35.13
CA GLU A 397 6.45 -9.06 36.00
C GLU A 397 5.83 -10.46 36.08
N HIS A 398 4.56 -10.53 36.46
CA HIS A 398 3.85 -11.80 36.69
C HIS A 398 3.10 -12.27 35.46
N LEU A 399 2.54 -11.34 34.68
CA LEU A 399 1.84 -11.66 33.43
C LEU A 399 1.89 -10.49 32.45
N HIS A 400 1.64 -10.81 31.19
CA HIS A 400 1.32 -9.84 30.14
C HIS A 400 -0.11 -10.08 29.65
N VAL A 401 -0.82 -9.00 29.33
CA VAL A 401 -2.21 -9.08 28.84
C VAL A 401 -2.25 -9.81 27.51
N THR A 402 -1.24 -9.64 26.66
CA THR A 402 -1.10 -10.34 25.40
C THR A 402 0.28 -11.00 25.27
N VAL A 403 0.40 -12.00 24.40
CA VAL A 403 1.69 -12.60 24.03
C VAL A 403 2.53 -11.61 23.22
N GLY A 404 1.86 -10.73 22.44
CA GLY A 404 2.50 -9.60 21.78
C GLY A 404 3.22 -8.66 22.75
N ASP A 405 2.56 -8.28 23.86
CA ASP A 405 3.15 -7.41 24.89
C ASP A 405 4.35 -8.09 25.56
N TYR A 406 4.27 -9.40 25.82
CA TYR A 406 5.39 -10.20 26.34
C TYR A 406 6.60 -10.20 25.40
N LEU A 407 6.38 -10.36 24.10
CA LEU A 407 7.47 -10.31 23.13
C LEU A 407 8.14 -8.93 23.08
N LEU A 408 7.34 -7.86 23.18
CA LEU A 408 7.83 -6.49 23.17
C LEU A 408 8.61 -6.13 24.44
N SER A 409 8.18 -6.60 25.61
CA SER A 409 8.91 -6.36 26.88
C SER A 409 10.26 -7.07 26.89
N LYS A 410 10.31 -8.34 26.45
CA LYS A 410 11.55 -9.12 26.37
C LYS A 410 12.61 -8.50 25.46
N ARG A 411 12.20 -7.75 24.44
CA ARG A 411 13.15 -7.05 23.56
C ARG A 411 13.74 -5.81 24.19
N LYS A 412 12.95 -5.04 24.94
CA LYS A 412 13.47 -3.89 25.69
C LYS A 412 14.54 -4.33 26.68
N GLU A 413 14.31 -5.44 27.38
CA GLU A 413 15.29 -6.04 28.29
C GLU A 413 16.60 -6.49 27.61
N LEU A 414 16.62 -6.68 26.28
CA LEU A 414 17.82 -7.05 25.52
C LEU A 414 18.51 -5.84 24.88
N GLU A 415 17.81 -4.71 24.74
CA GLU A 415 18.32 -3.44 24.20
C GLU A 415 18.90 -2.53 25.29
N ASP A 416 18.41 -2.65 26.53
CA ASP A 416 18.94 -2.03 27.76
C ASP A 416 20.06 -2.86 28.40
#